data_AF-A0A060YYA8-F1
#
_entry.id   AF-A0A060YYA8-F1
#
_cell.length_a   1.000
_cell.length_b   1.000
_cell.length_c   1.000
_cell.angle_alpha   90.00
_cell.angle_beta   90.00
_cell.angle_gamma   90.00
#
_symmetry.space_group_name_H-M   'P 1'
#
loop_
_entity.id
_entity.type
_entity.pdbx_description
1 polymer ?
#
loop_
_entity_poly.entity_id
_entity_poly.type
_entity_poly.pdbx_seq_one_letter_code
_entity_poly.pdbx_strand_id
1 'polypeptide(L)'
;MTLHLEYSPQKKIDLLLKTCKIIYESMSIGCPGKAFGVDDFLPVLMYVLARSNMAFLLLDVEYMMELMDPALQLGEGSYYLTTTYGALEHIKNYDKQAVTQQLSLEIQDSIHRWEKRRTLNKARVSRSSVQDFINVSFLEAGSNTKTLGVLPTTTAQDLCAQCADKFEVLEPEFYSLSVLVEGHYQLLAPGESPLTIKSSFHHSEPARSTILSTGLEGQSRKGRRQRVRSQRPQRRQSLTRRRV
;
A
#
# COMPACT_ATOMS: atom_id res chain seq x y z
N MET A 1 -5.39 -18.22 -18.08
CA MET A 1 -4.99 -16.82 -17.85
C MET A 1 -3.69 -16.87 -17.05
N THR A 2 -2.60 -16.39 -17.66
CA THR A 2 -1.22 -16.67 -17.26
C THR A 2 -0.86 -15.93 -15.97
N LEU A 3 -0.35 -16.67 -14.97
CA LEU A 3 0.19 -16.13 -13.71
C LEU A 3 1.08 -14.90 -13.93
N HIS A 4 1.83 -14.89 -15.03
CA HIS A 4 2.70 -13.81 -15.46
C HIS A 4 2.00 -12.47 -15.73
N LEU A 5 0.76 -12.47 -16.24
CA LEU A 5 0.02 -11.24 -16.57
C LEU A 5 -0.57 -10.54 -15.36
N GLU A 6 -0.65 -11.22 -14.21
CA GLU A 6 -1.14 -10.62 -12.97
C GLU A 6 -0.01 -9.80 -12.32
N TYR A 7 -0.30 -8.59 -11.85
CA TYR A 7 0.73 -7.72 -11.25
C TYR A 7 0.72 -7.80 -9.72
N SER A 8 -0.44 -8.05 -9.11
CA SER A 8 -0.55 -8.12 -7.65
C SER A 8 0.07 -9.43 -7.13
N PRO A 9 1.07 -9.37 -6.24
CA PRO A 9 1.64 -10.57 -5.62
C PRO A 9 0.57 -11.42 -4.93
N GLN A 10 -0.38 -10.78 -4.24
CA GLN A 10 -1.50 -11.46 -3.58
C GLN A 10 -2.36 -12.24 -4.58
N LYS A 11 -2.74 -11.62 -5.71
CA LYS A 11 -3.52 -12.31 -6.73
C LYS A 11 -2.74 -13.43 -7.41
N LYS A 12 -1.42 -13.28 -7.62
CA LYS A 12 -0.57 -14.37 -8.11
C LYS A 12 -0.55 -15.56 -7.12
N ILE A 13 -0.51 -15.31 -5.82
CA ILE A 13 -0.59 -16.35 -4.79
C ILE A 13 -1.96 -17.04 -4.82
N ASP A 14 -3.06 -16.28 -4.97
CA ASP A 14 -4.40 -16.88 -5.10
C ASP A 14 -4.50 -17.78 -6.34
N LEU A 15 -3.86 -17.40 -7.45
CA LEU A 15 -3.76 -18.23 -8.66
C LEU A 15 -2.91 -19.48 -8.42
N LEU A 16 -1.81 -19.37 -7.67
CA LEU A 16 -1.00 -20.51 -7.25
C LEU A 16 -1.83 -21.50 -6.44
N LEU A 17 -2.55 -21.02 -5.41
CA LEU A 17 -3.41 -21.84 -4.56
C LEU A 17 -4.52 -22.53 -5.36
N LYS A 18 -5.17 -21.81 -6.29
CA LYS A 18 -6.14 -22.40 -7.22
C LYS A 18 -5.52 -23.52 -8.06
N THR A 19 -4.28 -23.34 -8.52
CA THR A 19 -3.55 -24.35 -9.30
C THR A 19 -3.25 -25.59 -8.44
N CYS A 20 -2.75 -25.41 -7.22
CA CYS A 20 -2.52 -26.51 -6.28
C CYS A 20 -3.81 -27.29 -6.01
N LYS A 21 -4.94 -26.61 -5.81
CA LYS A 21 -6.24 -27.25 -5.63
C LYS A 21 -6.65 -28.09 -6.84
N ILE A 22 -6.49 -27.58 -8.07
CA ILE A 22 -6.77 -28.32 -9.30
C ILE A 22 -5.91 -29.58 -9.40
N ILE A 23 -4.65 -29.51 -8.97
CA ILE A 23 -3.75 -30.67 -8.92
C ILE A 23 -4.29 -31.73 -7.95
N TYR A 24 -4.66 -31.34 -6.72
CA TYR A 24 -5.26 -32.27 -5.75
C TYR A 24 -6.57 -32.89 -6.25
N GLU A 25 -7.46 -32.09 -6.84
CA GLU A 25 -8.69 -32.58 -7.47
C GLU A 25 -8.38 -33.61 -8.56
N SER A 26 -7.39 -33.33 -9.42
CA SER A 26 -6.94 -34.26 -10.46
C SER A 26 -6.38 -35.57 -9.89
N MET A 27 -5.60 -35.51 -8.80
CA MET A 27 -5.08 -36.69 -8.11
C MET A 27 -6.21 -37.54 -7.52
N SER A 28 -7.23 -36.90 -6.93
CA SER A 28 -8.39 -37.58 -6.34
C SER A 28 -9.27 -38.31 -7.35
N ILE A 29 -9.34 -37.84 -8.59
CA ILE A 29 -10.06 -38.55 -9.67
C ILE A 29 -9.41 -39.91 -9.93
N GLY A 30 -8.07 -39.99 -9.89
CA GLY A 30 -7.32 -41.22 -10.15
C GLY A 30 -7.34 -42.21 -8.98
N CYS A 31 -7.57 -41.75 -7.75
CA CYS A 31 -7.62 -42.56 -6.54
C CYS A 31 -8.68 -42.02 -5.56
N PRO A 32 -9.98 -42.24 -5.83
CA PRO A 32 -11.05 -41.71 -4.99
C PRO A 32 -10.97 -42.25 -3.56
N GLY A 33 -11.12 -41.38 -2.57
CA GLY A 33 -11.10 -41.73 -1.15
C GLY A 33 -9.70 -41.83 -0.50
N LYS A 34 -8.62 -41.69 -1.26
CA LYS A 34 -7.26 -41.59 -0.70
C LYS A 34 -6.99 -40.16 -0.20
N ALA A 35 -6.47 -40.04 1.01
CA ALA A 35 -5.88 -38.79 1.49
C ALA A 35 -4.46 -38.64 0.91
N PHE A 36 -4.15 -37.48 0.34
CA PHE A 36 -2.83 -37.21 -0.27
C PHE A 36 -1.99 -36.34 0.65
N GLY A 37 -0.79 -36.83 0.98
CA GLY A 37 0.21 -36.08 1.72
C GLY A 37 1.10 -35.24 0.80
N VAL A 38 2.11 -34.61 1.40
CA VAL A 38 3.14 -33.84 0.69
C VAL A 38 3.94 -34.73 -0.26
N ASP A 39 4.28 -35.94 0.18
CA ASP A 39 5.07 -36.89 -0.61
C ASP A 39 4.31 -37.42 -1.83
N ASP A 40 2.98 -37.47 -1.77
CA ASP A 40 2.15 -37.79 -2.94
C ASP A 40 2.03 -36.60 -3.90
N PHE A 41 1.94 -35.38 -3.36
CA PHE A 41 1.69 -34.16 -4.14
C PHE A 41 2.94 -33.67 -4.88
N LEU A 42 4.10 -33.68 -4.22
CA LEU A 42 5.32 -33.06 -4.73
C LEU A 42 5.76 -33.61 -6.11
N PRO A 43 5.74 -34.92 -6.38
CA PRO A 43 6.06 -35.44 -7.72
C PRO A 43 5.10 -34.95 -8.81
N VAL A 44 3.80 -34.82 -8.47
CA VAL A 44 2.77 -34.35 -9.41
C VAL A 44 2.97 -32.85 -9.69
N LEU A 45 3.26 -32.06 -8.66
CA LEU A 45 3.63 -30.66 -8.80
C LEU A 45 4.86 -30.52 -9.73
N MET A 46 5.94 -31.25 -9.45
CA MET A 46 7.16 -31.21 -10.27
C MET A 46 6.89 -31.56 -11.74
N TYR A 47 6.03 -32.55 -11.99
CA TYR A 47 5.60 -32.92 -13.35
C TYR A 47 4.86 -31.78 -14.07
N VAL A 48 3.94 -31.09 -13.39
CA VAL A 48 3.21 -29.94 -13.96
C VAL A 48 4.15 -28.77 -14.25
N LEU A 49 5.08 -28.49 -13.32
CA LEU A 49 6.07 -27.42 -13.46
C LEU A 49 7.04 -27.68 -14.62
N ALA A 50 7.54 -28.91 -14.75
CA ALA A 50 8.44 -29.30 -15.83
C ALA A 50 7.82 -29.17 -17.23
N ARG A 51 6.48 -29.18 -17.32
CA ARG A 51 5.73 -28.95 -18.57
C ARG A 51 5.30 -27.49 -18.78
N SER A 52 5.60 -26.61 -17.83
CA SER A 52 5.27 -25.18 -17.87
C SER A 52 6.44 -24.36 -18.40
N ASN A 53 6.20 -23.08 -18.71
CA ASN A 53 7.29 -22.15 -19.03
C ASN A 53 8.05 -21.78 -17.74
N MET A 54 9.10 -22.57 -17.43
CA MET A 54 9.84 -22.46 -16.18
C MET A 54 10.54 -21.12 -15.98
N ALA A 55 10.96 -20.44 -17.05
CA ALA A 55 11.67 -19.16 -16.94
C ALA A 55 10.75 -18.05 -16.40
N PHE A 56 9.54 -17.91 -16.95
CA PHE A 56 8.56 -16.96 -16.42
C PHE A 56 8.07 -17.36 -15.04
N LEU A 57 7.88 -18.66 -14.82
CA LEU A 57 7.34 -19.15 -13.56
C LEU A 57 8.30 -18.94 -12.39
N LEU A 58 9.60 -19.19 -12.58
CA LEU A 58 10.61 -18.92 -11.56
C LEU A 58 10.67 -17.42 -11.23
N LEU A 59 10.66 -16.55 -12.25
CA LEU A 59 10.62 -15.10 -12.05
C LEU A 59 9.37 -14.66 -11.27
N ASP A 60 8.20 -15.18 -11.62
CA ASP A 60 6.96 -14.86 -10.92
C ASP A 60 6.97 -15.36 -9.47
N VAL A 61 7.58 -16.52 -9.21
CA VAL A 61 7.75 -17.07 -7.86
C VAL A 61 8.71 -16.22 -7.03
N GLU A 62 9.88 -15.87 -7.55
CA GLU A 62 10.81 -14.95 -6.88
C GLU A 62 10.17 -13.60 -6.61
N TYR A 63 9.40 -13.07 -7.57
CA TYR A 63 8.62 -11.84 -7.42
C TYR A 63 7.60 -11.94 -6.27
N MET A 64 6.81 -13.02 -6.21
CA MET A 64 5.88 -13.26 -5.10
C MET A 64 6.62 -13.40 -3.77
N MET A 65 7.77 -14.09 -3.75
CA MET A 65 8.55 -14.33 -2.55
C MET A 65 9.11 -13.01 -1.96
N GLU A 66 9.61 -12.10 -2.81
CA GLU A 66 10.22 -10.84 -2.35
C GLU A 66 9.20 -9.75 -2.00
N LEU A 67 8.01 -9.74 -2.63
CA LEU A 67 7.00 -8.68 -2.41
C LEU A 67 5.84 -9.07 -1.48
N MET A 68 5.74 -10.33 -1.07
CA MET A 68 4.64 -10.75 -0.20
C MET A 68 4.81 -10.19 1.22
N ASP A 69 3.73 -9.56 1.72
CA ASP A 69 3.66 -8.94 3.05
C ASP A 69 3.88 -9.98 4.17
N PRO A 70 4.89 -9.77 5.05
CA PRO A 70 5.12 -10.59 6.23
C PRO A 70 3.93 -10.73 7.19
N ALA A 71 3.00 -9.78 7.20
CA ALA A 71 1.81 -9.82 8.06
C ALA A 71 0.72 -10.76 7.53
N LEU A 72 0.68 -11.04 6.23
CA LEU A 72 -0.35 -11.86 5.56
C LEU A 72 0.05 -13.35 5.44
N GLN A 73 1.14 -13.76 6.10
CA GLN A 73 1.97 -14.89 5.63
C GLN A 73 1.99 -16.16 6.50
N LEU A 74 1.24 -16.20 7.60
CA LEU A 74 1.05 -17.41 8.41
C LEU A 74 -0.11 -18.21 7.84
N GLY A 75 0.11 -18.94 6.75
CA GLY A 75 -0.95 -19.71 6.12
C GLY A 75 -0.51 -20.54 4.92
N GLU A 76 -1.49 -21.12 4.24
CA GLU A 76 -1.34 -22.06 3.12
C GLU A 76 -0.55 -21.47 1.93
N GLY A 77 -0.70 -20.17 1.64
CA GLY A 77 -0.02 -19.51 0.53
C GLY A 77 1.50 -19.51 0.61
N SER A 78 2.06 -19.31 1.81
CA SER A 78 3.52 -19.31 1.99
C SER A 78 4.10 -20.71 1.86
N TYR A 79 3.37 -21.71 2.35
CA TYR A 79 3.72 -23.12 2.19
C TYR A 79 3.81 -23.51 0.71
N TYR A 80 2.76 -23.30 -0.10
CA TYR A 80 2.83 -23.70 -1.51
C TYR A 80 3.81 -22.86 -2.32
N LEU A 81 4.02 -21.59 -1.96
CA LEU A 81 5.02 -20.77 -2.65
C LEU A 81 6.43 -21.30 -2.43
N THR A 82 6.81 -21.63 -1.19
CA THR A 82 8.15 -22.18 -0.91
C THR A 82 8.32 -23.58 -1.49
N THR A 83 7.28 -24.42 -1.45
CA THR A 83 7.29 -25.73 -2.11
C THR A 83 7.48 -25.59 -3.62
N THR A 84 6.79 -24.64 -4.26
CA THR A 84 6.91 -24.39 -5.70
C THR A 84 8.30 -23.88 -6.08
N TYR A 85 8.85 -22.94 -5.30
CA TYR A 85 10.22 -22.46 -5.49
C TYR A 85 11.24 -23.61 -5.40
N GLY A 86 11.15 -24.42 -4.35
CA GLY A 86 12.03 -25.58 -4.16
C GLY A 86 11.93 -26.58 -5.32
N ALA A 87 10.71 -26.87 -5.78
CA ALA A 87 10.48 -27.74 -6.93
C ALA A 87 11.09 -27.18 -8.23
N LEU A 88 10.91 -25.88 -8.51
CA LEU A 88 11.49 -25.23 -9.69
C LEU A 88 13.02 -25.23 -9.66
N GLU A 89 13.61 -24.87 -8.53
CA GLU A 89 15.07 -24.89 -8.35
C GLU A 89 15.64 -26.30 -8.49
N HIS A 90 14.92 -27.31 -7.99
CA HIS A 90 15.32 -28.70 -8.13
C HIS A 90 15.28 -29.15 -9.60
N ILE A 91 14.21 -28.80 -10.35
CA ILE A 91 14.14 -29.13 -11.78
C ILE A 91 15.24 -28.38 -12.57
N LYS A 92 15.49 -27.11 -12.24
CA LYS A 92 16.53 -26.29 -12.88
C LYS A 92 17.93 -26.89 -12.73
N ASN A 93 18.22 -27.52 -11.60
CA ASN A 93 19.53 -28.06 -11.27
C ASN A 93 19.61 -29.59 -11.39
N TYR A 94 18.64 -30.23 -12.07
CA TYR A 94 18.51 -31.68 -12.13
C TYR A 94 19.78 -32.43 -12.57
N ASP A 95 20.51 -31.91 -13.56
CA ASP A 95 21.74 -32.52 -14.09
C ASP A 95 22.95 -32.42 -13.15
N LYS A 96 22.91 -31.49 -12.19
CA LYS A 96 24.02 -31.24 -11.24
C LYS A 96 23.85 -31.99 -9.93
N GLN A 97 22.72 -32.65 -9.71
CA GLN A 97 22.35 -33.25 -8.43
C GLN A 97 22.12 -34.75 -8.61
N ALA A 98 22.66 -35.55 -7.68
CA ALA A 98 22.29 -36.96 -7.61
C ALA A 98 20.77 -37.06 -7.39
N VAL A 99 20.12 -38.04 -8.03
CA VAL A 99 18.66 -38.24 -7.92
C VAL A 99 18.31 -38.65 -6.48
N THR A 100 18.16 -37.66 -5.61
CA THR A 100 17.69 -37.80 -4.24
C THR A 100 16.29 -37.24 -4.13
N GLN A 101 15.42 -37.87 -3.35
CA GLN A 101 14.05 -37.38 -3.10
C GLN A 101 14.01 -36.13 -2.19
N GLN A 102 15.14 -35.47 -1.97
CA GLN A 102 15.28 -34.35 -1.05
C GLN A 102 15.84 -33.12 -1.77
N LEU A 103 15.42 -31.94 -1.33
CA LEU A 103 15.98 -30.67 -1.78
C LEU A 103 17.48 -30.60 -1.43
N SER A 104 18.30 -30.14 -2.37
CA SER A 104 19.71 -29.87 -2.10
C SER A 104 19.91 -28.84 -0.98
N LEU A 105 21.06 -28.92 -0.31
CA LEU A 105 21.46 -27.97 0.74
C LEU A 105 21.47 -26.52 0.22
N GLU A 106 21.88 -26.29 -1.02
CA GLU A 106 21.90 -24.95 -1.62
C GLU A 106 20.49 -24.34 -1.72
N ILE A 107 19.50 -25.16 -2.11
CA ILE A 107 18.10 -24.73 -2.20
C ILE A 107 17.57 -24.46 -0.80
N GLN A 108 17.82 -25.35 0.17
CA GLN A 108 17.43 -25.12 1.56
C GLN A 108 18.03 -23.82 2.11
N ASP A 109 19.32 -23.56 1.89
CA ASP A 109 19.99 -22.35 2.32
C ASP A 109 19.43 -21.09 1.67
N SER A 110 19.01 -21.17 0.40
CA SER A 110 18.36 -20.05 -0.29
C SER A 110 17.02 -19.68 0.35
N ILE A 111 16.21 -20.69 0.70
CA ILE A 111 14.92 -20.52 1.40
C ILE A 111 15.16 -19.95 2.80
N HIS A 112 16.10 -20.51 3.57
CA HIS A 112 16.43 -20.02 4.91
C HIS A 112 16.92 -18.56 4.88
N ARG A 113 17.78 -18.20 3.92
CA ARG A 113 18.24 -16.81 3.76
C ARG A 113 17.07 -15.88 3.44
N TRP A 114 16.14 -16.30 2.60
CA TRP A 114 14.94 -15.53 2.29
C TRP A 114 14.02 -15.36 3.52
N GLU A 115 13.76 -16.42 4.28
CA GLU A 115 13.00 -16.34 5.53
C GLU A 115 13.65 -15.41 6.56
N LYS A 116 14.98 -15.49 6.70
CA LYS A 116 15.76 -14.63 7.60
C LYS A 116 15.69 -13.16 7.19
N ARG A 117 15.80 -12.83 5.89
CA ARG A 117 15.67 -11.44 5.40
C ARG A 117 14.30 -10.86 5.73
N ARG A 118 13.23 -11.63 5.55
CA ARG A 118 11.85 -11.17 5.82
C ARG A 118 11.54 -11.00 7.31
N THR A 119 11.99 -11.92 8.15
CA THR A 119 11.79 -11.84 9.62
C THR A 119 12.57 -10.68 10.25
N LEU A 120 13.80 -10.43 9.78
CA LEU A 120 14.59 -9.27 10.22
C LEU A 120 14.01 -7.93 9.73
N ASN A 121 13.42 -7.89 8.53
CA ASN A 121 12.71 -6.69 8.06
C ASN A 121 11.48 -6.37 8.91
N LYS A 122 10.75 -7.35 9.44
CA LYS A 122 9.67 -7.10 10.42
C LYS A 122 10.19 -6.41 11.70
N ALA A 123 11.33 -6.87 12.22
CA ALA A 123 11.97 -6.27 13.39
C ALA A 123 12.59 -4.90 13.11
N ARG A 124 13.02 -4.64 11.86
CA ARG A 124 13.48 -3.32 11.41
C ARG A 124 12.31 -2.37 11.20
N VAL A 125 11.23 -2.75 10.54
CA VAL A 125 10.03 -1.89 10.40
C VAL A 125 9.43 -1.56 11.77
N SER A 126 9.52 -2.46 12.75
CA SER A 126 9.10 -2.17 14.14
C SER A 126 10.09 -1.33 14.96
N ARG A 127 11.35 -1.12 14.50
CA ARG A 127 12.41 -0.39 15.22
C ARG A 127 13.03 0.77 14.46
N SER A 128 12.80 0.89 13.16
CA SER A 128 13.45 1.86 12.32
C SER A 128 12.63 3.14 12.34
N SER A 129 13.27 4.18 12.83
CA SER A 129 12.99 5.60 12.62
C SER A 129 13.03 5.99 11.13
N VAL A 130 12.41 5.21 10.24
CA VAL A 130 12.17 5.62 8.86
C VAL A 130 11.17 6.77 8.96
N GLN A 131 11.50 7.90 8.37
CA GLN A 131 10.58 9.04 8.29
C GLN A 131 9.27 8.53 7.69
N ASP A 132 8.20 8.61 8.47
CA ASP A 132 6.85 8.39 7.98
C ASP A 132 6.44 9.59 7.12
N PHE A 133 5.50 9.40 6.21
CA PHE A 133 5.01 10.49 5.38
C PHE A 133 3.59 10.90 5.77
N ILE A 134 3.33 12.20 5.84
CA ILE A 134 1.99 12.77 6.02
C ILE A 134 1.67 13.72 4.86
N ASN A 135 0.42 13.69 4.41
CA ASN A 135 -0.09 14.60 3.40
C ASN A 135 -0.77 15.78 4.09
N VAL A 136 -0.29 16.99 3.84
CA VAL A 136 -0.90 18.21 4.36
C VAL A 136 -1.47 19.02 3.20
N SER A 137 -2.74 19.38 3.26
CA SER A 137 -3.39 20.31 2.31
C SER A 137 -3.36 21.73 2.86
N PHE A 138 -3.26 22.74 2.01
CA PHE A 138 -3.28 24.14 2.43
C PHE A 138 -4.68 24.74 2.26
N LEU A 139 -5.27 25.23 3.35
CA LEU A 139 -6.60 25.86 3.46
C LEU A 139 -7.81 24.98 3.14
N GLU A 140 -7.76 24.15 2.09
CA GLU A 140 -8.86 23.31 1.62
C GLU A 140 -8.41 21.85 1.47
N ALA A 141 -9.20 20.92 1.99
CA ALA A 141 -8.94 19.49 1.93
C ALA A 141 -8.76 19.02 0.47
N GLY A 142 -7.63 18.40 0.16
CA GLY A 142 -7.34 17.85 -1.17
C GLY A 142 -6.84 18.88 -2.21
N SER A 143 -6.78 20.16 -1.86
CA SER A 143 -6.16 21.20 -2.68
C SER A 143 -4.77 21.53 -2.16
N ASN A 144 -3.81 21.76 -3.07
CA ASN A 144 -2.42 22.08 -2.74
C ASN A 144 -1.81 21.12 -1.71
N THR A 145 -1.98 19.82 -1.90
CA THR A 145 -1.44 18.81 -0.98
C THR A 145 0.07 18.64 -1.16
N LYS A 146 0.83 18.72 -0.07
CA LYS A 146 2.27 18.39 -0.05
C LYS A 146 2.54 17.23 0.89
N THR A 147 3.44 16.34 0.49
CA THR A 147 3.92 15.23 1.31
C THR A 147 5.14 15.68 2.12
N LEU A 148 5.05 15.48 3.45
CA LEU A 148 6.06 15.85 4.44
C LEU A 148 6.59 14.59 5.12
N GLY A 149 7.90 14.54 5.34
CA GLY A 149 8.54 13.50 6.15
C GLY A 149 8.43 13.84 7.63
N VAL A 150 8.06 12.87 8.45
CA VAL A 150 7.73 13.04 9.87
C VAL A 150 8.42 11.92 10.65
N LEU A 151 9.09 12.27 11.73
CA LEU A 151 9.65 11.29 12.66
C LEU A 151 8.63 10.99 13.77
N PRO A 152 8.73 9.83 14.46
CA PRO A 152 7.91 9.53 15.63
C PRO A 152 7.95 10.62 16.73
N THR A 153 9.05 11.39 16.77
CA THR A 153 9.27 12.49 17.72
C THR A 153 8.79 13.85 17.21
N THR A 154 8.34 13.96 15.96
CA THR A 154 7.89 15.23 15.38
C THR A 154 6.56 15.64 15.99
N THR A 155 6.51 16.84 16.55
CA THR A 155 5.30 17.43 17.13
C THR A 155 4.45 18.14 16.07
N ALA A 156 3.21 18.47 16.39
CA ALA A 156 2.36 19.29 15.53
C ALA A 156 2.97 20.67 15.27
N GLN A 157 3.68 21.24 16.26
CA GLN A 157 4.40 22.50 16.08
C GLN A 157 5.54 22.37 15.05
N ASP A 158 6.34 21.31 15.15
CA ASP A 158 7.43 21.05 14.19
C ASP A 158 6.89 20.83 12.78
N LEU A 159 5.77 20.11 12.67
CA LEU A 159 5.10 19.89 11.39
C LEU A 159 4.52 21.19 10.83
N CYS A 160 3.97 22.07 11.67
CA CYS A 160 3.46 23.38 11.26
C CYS A 160 4.59 24.26 10.71
N ALA A 161 5.76 24.27 11.36
CA ALA A 161 6.93 24.98 10.86
C ALA A 161 7.41 24.42 9.50
N GLN A 162 7.43 23.10 9.33
CA GLN A 162 7.73 22.48 8.04
C GLN A 162 6.70 22.85 6.97
N CYS A 163 5.42 22.96 7.34
CA CYS A 163 4.38 23.41 6.44
C CYS A 163 4.60 24.86 6.02
N ALA A 164 4.94 25.75 6.96
CA ALA A 164 5.16 27.16 6.65
C ALA A 164 6.29 27.36 5.63
N ASP A 165 7.40 26.64 5.81
CA ASP A 165 8.51 26.64 4.84
C ASP A 165 8.07 26.05 3.50
N LYS A 166 7.48 24.85 3.49
CA LYS A 166 7.07 24.19 2.24
C LYS A 166 5.97 24.93 1.49
N PHE A 167 5.06 25.61 2.18
CA PHE A 167 3.95 26.36 1.57
C PHE A 167 4.26 27.84 1.36
N GLU A 168 5.47 28.28 1.71
CA GLU A 168 5.92 29.68 1.58
C GLU A 168 4.97 30.67 2.29
N VAL A 169 4.56 30.31 3.51
CA VAL A 169 3.60 31.09 4.31
C VAL A 169 4.31 32.28 4.96
N LEU A 170 3.84 33.49 4.69
CA LEU A 170 4.44 34.73 5.19
C LEU A 170 4.27 34.94 6.71
N GLU A 171 3.18 34.44 7.29
CA GLU A 171 2.86 34.63 8.71
C GLU A 171 2.48 33.30 9.39
N PRO A 172 3.46 32.46 9.76
CA PRO A 172 3.21 31.13 10.34
C PRO A 172 2.41 31.17 11.65
N GLU A 173 2.48 32.28 12.39
CA GLU A 173 1.77 32.54 13.66
C GLU A 173 0.24 32.39 13.52
N PHE A 174 -0.31 32.66 12.33
CA PHE A 174 -1.75 32.63 12.07
C PHE A 174 -2.24 31.28 11.56
N TYR A 175 -1.38 30.28 11.44
CA TYR A 175 -1.75 28.97 10.92
C TYR A 175 -1.60 27.88 11.97
N SER A 176 -2.54 26.96 11.94
CA SER A 176 -2.58 25.80 12.81
C SER A 176 -2.97 24.56 12.01
N LEU A 177 -2.49 23.42 12.47
CA LEU A 177 -2.82 22.14 11.85
C LEU A 177 -4.16 21.66 12.38
N SER A 178 -5.04 21.24 11.47
CA SER A 178 -6.27 20.54 11.77
C SER A 178 -6.33 19.21 11.03
N VAL A 179 -7.04 18.23 11.59
CA VAL A 179 -7.33 16.96 10.95
C VAL A 179 -8.81 16.94 10.58
N LEU A 180 -9.11 16.63 9.33
CA LEU A 180 -10.47 16.37 8.88
C LEU A 180 -10.81 14.91 9.12
N VAL A 181 -11.76 14.65 10.02
CA VAL A 181 -12.29 13.31 10.33
C VAL A 181 -13.79 13.33 10.07
N GLU A 182 -14.26 12.57 9.07
CA GLU A 182 -15.70 12.41 8.80
C GLU A 182 -16.45 13.74 8.57
N GLY A 183 -15.77 14.71 7.96
CA GLY A 183 -16.33 16.05 7.70
C GLY A 183 -16.19 17.05 8.86
N HIS A 184 -15.62 16.63 10.00
CA HIS A 184 -15.35 17.48 11.15
C HIS A 184 -13.87 17.84 11.24
N TYR A 185 -13.58 19.12 11.46
CA TYR A 185 -12.22 19.62 11.67
C TYR A 185 -11.87 19.55 13.16
N GLN A 186 -10.79 18.84 13.48
CA GLN A 186 -10.22 18.76 14.83
C GLN A 186 -8.86 19.47 14.85
N LEU A 187 -8.69 20.44 15.75
CA LEU A 187 -7.44 21.17 15.91
C LEU A 187 -6.39 20.28 16.61
N LEU A 188 -5.18 20.25 16.07
CA LEU A 188 -4.02 19.59 16.69
C LEU A 188 -3.40 20.51 17.74
N ALA A 189 -3.22 20.02 18.96
CA ALA A 189 -2.48 20.77 19.98
C ALA A 189 -0.97 20.76 19.66
N PRO A 190 -0.20 21.82 20.01
CA PRO A 190 1.21 21.96 19.61
C PRO A 190 2.11 20.78 20.00
N GLY A 191 1.84 20.12 21.14
CA GLY A 191 2.61 18.99 21.65
C GLY A 191 2.12 17.61 21.20
N GLU A 192 1.04 17.53 20.41
CA GLU A 192 0.56 16.24 19.89
C GLU A 192 1.45 15.74 18.76
N SER A 193 1.63 14.42 18.66
CA SER A 193 2.37 13.81 17.56
C SER A 193 1.40 13.47 16.42
N PRO A 194 1.59 14.04 15.21
CA PRO A 194 0.72 13.76 14.06
C PRO A 194 0.69 12.27 13.69
N LEU A 195 1.75 11.52 13.99
CA LEU A 195 1.82 10.08 13.73
C LEU A 195 1.01 9.23 14.71
N THR A 196 0.90 9.62 15.97
CA THR A 196 0.01 8.95 16.94
C THR A 196 -1.45 9.15 16.57
N ILE A 197 -1.76 10.32 16.02
CA ILE A 197 -3.09 10.62 15.50
C ILE A 197 -3.32 9.85 14.20
N LYS A 198 -2.34 9.78 13.29
CA LYS A 198 -2.42 8.93 12.10
C LYS A 198 -2.66 7.45 12.43
N SER A 199 -2.03 6.93 13.49
CA SER A 199 -2.13 5.51 13.89
C SER A 199 -3.36 5.20 14.76
N SER A 200 -3.92 6.14 15.50
CA SER A 200 -5.16 5.90 16.27
C SER A 200 -6.41 5.67 15.39
N PHE A 201 -6.28 5.84 14.06
CA PHE A 201 -7.38 5.86 13.11
C PHE A 201 -7.47 4.65 12.16
N HIS A 202 -6.83 3.52 12.49
CA HIS A 202 -6.67 2.32 11.65
C HIS A 202 -7.95 1.55 11.20
N HIS A 203 -9.17 2.08 11.38
CA HIS A 203 -10.41 1.35 11.09
C HIS A 203 -11.40 1.97 10.09
N SER A 204 -11.07 3.01 9.32
CA SER A 204 -12.05 3.51 8.33
C SER A 204 -11.46 4.23 7.11
N GLU A 205 -12.17 4.01 5.99
CA GLU A 205 -12.14 4.53 4.61
C GLU A 205 -11.74 6.02 4.37
N PRO A 206 -11.54 6.46 3.09
CA PRO A 206 -10.47 7.38 2.64
C PRO A 206 -10.72 8.89 2.87
N ALA A 207 -11.72 9.27 3.66
CA ALA A 207 -12.14 10.67 3.79
C ALA A 207 -11.40 11.45 4.90
N ARG A 208 -10.06 11.31 4.99
CA ARG A 208 -9.27 11.92 6.07
C ARG A 208 -8.03 12.63 5.54
N SER A 209 -7.88 13.91 5.88
CA SER A 209 -6.77 14.75 5.43
C SER A 209 -6.28 15.66 6.54
N THR A 210 -4.96 15.82 6.65
CA THR A 210 -4.35 16.85 7.50
C THR A 210 -4.35 18.15 6.72
N ILE A 211 -4.76 19.23 7.36
CA ILE A 211 -4.99 20.52 6.72
C ILE A 211 -4.27 21.60 7.53
N LEU A 212 -3.50 22.45 6.86
CA LEU A 212 -2.99 23.68 7.44
C LEU A 212 -4.05 24.76 7.22
N SER A 213 -4.68 25.19 8.31
CA SER A 213 -5.79 26.16 8.31
C SER A 213 -5.41 27.40 9.12
N THR A 214 -6.06 28.54 8.85
CA THR A 214 -5.87 29.74 9.66
C THR A 214 -6.44 29.54 11.06
N GLY A 215 -5.69 29.88 12.11
CA GLY A 215 -6.07 29.78 13.52
C GLY A 215 -7.18 30.76 13.96
N LEU A 216 -7.72 31.54 13.04
CA LEU A 216 -8.90 32.38 13.21
C LEU A 216 -10.04 31.80 12.36
N GLU A 217 -11.20 31.60 13.00
CA GLU A 217 -12.46 31.03 12.48
C GLU A 217 -12.65 29.50 12.66
N GLY A 218 -12.60 29.07 13.92
CA GLY A 218 -13.67 28.19 14.41
C GLY A 218 -14.98 28.99 14.54
N GLN A 219 -15.97 28.65 13.72
CA GLN A 219 -17.37 29.12 13.69
C GLN A 219 -17.75 30.26 12.74
N SER A 220 -18.62 29.90 11.79
CA SER A 220 -19.67 30.72 11.19
C SER A 220 -19.33 31.63 9.99
N ARG A 221 -19.28 31.02 8.80
CA ARG A 221 -19.72 31.69 7.56
C ARG A 221 -20.75 30.87 6.79
N LYS A 222 -21.83 30.49 7.46
CA LYS A 222 -23.13 30.27 6.81
C LYS A 222 -24.19 31.16 7.49
N GLY A 223 -24.40 32.33 6.89
CA GLY A 223 -25.69 33.01 6.94
C GLY A 223 -25.85 34.17 7.93
N ARG A 224 -25.61 35.40 7.47
CA ARG A 224 -26.55 36.56 7.47
C ARG A 224 -25.80 37.81 7.04
N ARG A 225 -26.02 38.28 5.80
CA ARG A 225 -27.01 39.29 5.38
C ARG A 225 -26.57 40.73 5.70
N GLN A 226 -26.26 41.50 4.65
CA GLN A 226 -27.00 42.69 4.17
C GLN A 226 -26.16 43.37 3.08
N ARG A 227 -26.63 43.43 1.84
CA ARG A 227 -27.40 44.57 1.30
C ARG A 227 -26.85 45.92 1.80
N VAL A 228 -25.90 46.48 1.06
CA VAL A 228 -25.80 47.93 0.87
C VAL A 228 -25.68 48.19 -0.63
N ARG A 229 -26.74 48.78 -1.18
CA ARG A 229 -26.73 49.48 -2.48
C ARG A 229 -25.96 50.79 -2.29
N SER A 230 -25.02 51.08 -3.17
CA SER A 230 -24.74 52.45 -3.63
C SER A 230 -24.08 52.37 -5.01
N GLN A 231 -24.88 52.60 -6.05
CA GLN A 231 -24.83 53.80 -6.90
C GLN A 231 -23.76 53.74 -8.01
N ARG A 232 -24.20 53.46 -9.24
CA ARG A 232 -23.57 54.00 -10.47
C ARG A 232 -24.63 54.82 -11.21
N PRO A 233 -24.31 56.04 -11.69
CA PRO A 233 -25.30 56.92 -12.29
C PRO A 233 -25.53 56.60 -13.77
N GLN A 234 -26.77 56.84 -14.20
CA GLN A 234 -27.21 56.84 -15.60
C GLN A 234 -26.49 57.93 -16.41
N ARG A 235 -26.07 57.61 -17.64
CA ARG A 235 -26.04 58.59 -18.73
C ARG A 235 -26.74 57.99 -19.96
N ARG A 236 -27.63 58.82 -20.51
CA ARG A 236 -28.59 58.55 -21.59
C ARG A 236 -27.93 58.50 -22.98
N GLN A 237 -28.45 57.59 -23.79
CA GLN A 237 -28.89 57.68 -25.21
C GLN A 237 -28.12 58.55 -26.22
N SER A 238 -27.81 57.95 -27.37
CA SER A 238 -28.25 58.47 -28.68
C SER A 238 -28.24 57.37 -29.75
N LEU A 239 -29.32 57.35 -30.55
CA LEU A 239 -29.56 56.49 -31.70
C LEU A 239 -28.62 56.85 -32.86
N THR A 240 -28.28 55.88 -33.72
CA THR A 240 -28.53 56.02 -35.17
C THR A 240 -28.45 54.69 -35.92
N ARG A 241 -29.50 54.43 -36.71
CA ARG A 241 -29.56 53.46 -37.81
C ARG A 241 -28.51 53.79 -38.88
N ARG A 242 -27.95 52.78 -39.55
CA ARG A 242 -28.19 52.53 -40.98
C ARG A 242 -27.51 51.24 -41.49
N ARG A 243 -28.28 50.49 -42.28
CA ARG A 243 -27.86 49.45 -43.21
C ARG A 243 -26.97 50.06 -44.29
N VAL A 244 -25.95 49.32 -44.71
CA VAL A 244 -25.70 48.96 -46.13
C VAL A 244 -25.29 47.50 -46.13
#